data_AF-A0A2K0W960-F1
#
_entry.id   AF-A0A2K0W960-F1
#
_cell.length_a   1.000
_cell.length_b   1.000
_cell.length_c   1.000
_cell.angle_alpha   90.00
_cell.angle_beta   90.00
_cell.angle_gamma   90.00
#
_symmetry.space_group_name_H-M   'P 1'
#
loop_
_entity.id
_entity.type
_entity.pdbx_description
1 polymer ?
#
loop_
_entity_poly.entity_id
_entity_poly.type
_entity_poly.pdbx_seq_one_letter_code
_entity_poly.pdbx_strand_id
1 'polypeptide(L)'
;MMESDDGTVTDTSAMHEWGRFFIEGGKKMGQPCTIIEDDLQQKCMREAGFEDIQIADYKVRTQSDIDEQWLTAVLQIPIGGWPKDKKMREIGQYVLAALEQDFEGYVLYMASQLLGWSMQEVKVYCAQLRRELRSTANHPFFRYRAAYGRKPQAS
;
A
#
# COMPACT_ATOMS: atom_id res chain seq x y z
N MET A 1 -0.09 -0.32 4.32
CA MET A 1 -1.57 -0.27 4.19
C MET A 1 -1.96 1.09 3.61
N MET A 2 -3.21 1.55 3.66
CA MET A 2 -3.51 2.97 3.46
C MET A 2 -3.16 3.73 4.75
N GLU A 3 -2.34 4.76 4.65
CA GLU A 3 -1.70 5.46 5.76
C GLU A 3 -1.61 6.97 5.44
N SER A 4 -1.37 7.83 6.45
CA SER A 4 -1.23 9.28 6.28
C SER A 4 -0.32 9.88 7.35
N ASP A 5 0.61 10.77 6.99
CA ASP A 5 1.56 11.38 7.94
C ASP A 5 0.92 12.46 8.83
N ASP A 6 -0.25 12.99 8.45
CA ASP A 6 -0.96 14.07 9.15
C ASP A 6 -2.18 13.58 9.97
N GLY A 7 -2.43 12.27 10.01
CA GLY A 7 -3.54 11.66 10.73
C GLY A 7 -4.91 11.74 10.05
N THR A 8 -4.99 12.14 8.78
CA THR A 8 -6.27 12.20 8.03
C THR A 8 -6.86 10.81 7.71
N VAL A 9 -6.06 9.75 7.70
CA VAL A 9 -6.53 8.36 7.76
C VAL A 9 -6.73 7.98 9.23
N THR A 10 -7.92 8.26 9.76
CA THR A 10 -8.30 7.92 11.15
C THR A 10 -8.57 6.42 11.32
N ASP A 11 -8.43 5.92 12.54
CA ASP A 11 -8.82 4.56 12.98
C ASP A 11 -10.27 4.15 12.63
N THR A 12 -11.13 5.15 12.50
CA THR A 12 -12.57 5.10 12.17
C THR A 12 -12.87 5.25 10.67
N SER A 13 -11.87 5.48 9.83
CA SER A 13 -12.04 5.66 8.38
C SER A 13 -12.14 4.33 7.63
N ALA A 14 -12.88 4.29 6.53
CA ALA A 14 -12.90 3.15 5.62
C ALA A 14 -11.50 2.90 5.00
N MET A 15 -10.67 3.94 4.88
CA MET A 15 -9.26 3.84 4.52
C MET A 15 -8.43 3.05 5.55
N HIS A 16 -8.65 3.22 6.86
CA HIS A 16 -7.98 2.41 7.89
C HIS A 16 -8.50 0.96 7.91
N GLU A 17 -9.81 0.78 7.75
CA GLU A 17 -10.43 -0.55 7.66
C GLU A 17 -9.84 -1.39 6.49
N TRP A 18 -9.37 -0.74 5.42
CA TRP A 18 -8.62 -1.39 4.33
C TRP A 18 -7.39 -2.15 4.85
N GLY A 19 -6.67 -1.57 5.80
CA GLY A 19 -5.56 -2.25 6.47
C GLY A 19 -6.03 -3.48 7.24
N ARG A 20 -7.05 -3.31 8.09
CA ARG A 20 -7.57 -4.40 8.94
C ARG A 20 -8.05 -5.60 8.14
N PHE A 21 -8.88 -5.40 7.12
CA PHE A 21 -9.47 -6.51 6.37
C PHE A 21 -8.41 -7.32 5.60
N PHE A 22 -7.38 -6.66 5.05
CA PHE A 22 -6.28 -7.36 4.38
C PHE A 22 -5.41 -8.16 5.37
N ILE A 23 -5.09 -7.62 6.55
CA ILE A 23 -4.36 -8.37 7.59
C ILE A 23 -5.14 -9.63 8.00
N GLU A 24 -6.43 -9.48 8.30
CA GLU A 24 -7.25 -10.57 8.84
C GLU A 24 -7.57 -11.64 7.79
N GLY A 25 -7.87 -11.24 6.56
CA GLY A 25 -8.04 -12.18 5.45
C GLY A 25 -6.74 -12.91 5.13
N GLY A 26 -5.61 -12.20 5.04
CA GLY A 26 -4.28 -12.82 4.81
C GLY A 26 -3.92 -13.86 5.88
N LYS A 27 -4.20 -13.56 7.16
CA LYS A 27 -4.05 -14.54 8.27
C LYS A 27 -4.93 -15.77 8.07
N LYS A 28 -6.19 -15.62 7.64
CA LYS A 28 -7.11 -16.74 7.36
C LYS A 28 -6.71 -17.57 6.12
N MET A 29 -6.04 -16.96 5.14
CA MET A 29 -5.48 -17.65 3.96
C MET A 29 -4.15 -18.36 4.24
N GLY A 30 -3.50 -18.09 5.40
CA GLY A 30 -2.10 -18.49 5.63
C GLY A 30 -1.08 -17.71 4.79
N GLN A 31 -1.49 -16.58 4.20
CA GLN A 31 -0.67 -15.72 3.36
C GLN A 31 -0.69 -14.28 3.91
N PRO A 32 0.24 -13.91 4.81
CA PRO A 32 0.21 -12.61 5.49
C PRO A 32 0.35 -11.42 4.52
N CYS A 33 -0.59 -10.48 4.60
CA CYS A 33 -0.57 -9.23 3.83
C CYS A 33 0.32 -8.13 4.46
N THR A 34 1.22 -8.51 5.37
CA THR A 34 2.13 -7.66 6.16
C THR A 34 3.57 -7.68 5.61
N ILE A 35 3.69 -7.54 4.28
CA ILE A 35 4.95 -7.75 3.53
C ILE A 35 6.10 -6.85 4.04
N ILE A 36 5.79 -5.59 4.39
CA ILE A 36 6.79 -4.58 4.79
C ILE A 36 7.07 -4.70 6.30
N GLU A 37 6.02 -4.98 7.07
CA GLU A 37 6.01 -5.08 8.53
C GLU A 37 6.78 -6.32 9.02
N ASP A 38 6.53 -7.48 8.40
CA ASP A 38 7.21 -8.74 8.69
C ASP A 38 8.49 -8.93 7.85
N ASP A 39 8.88 -7.95 7.02
CA ASP A 39 10.01 -7.99 6.08
C ASP A 39 10.10 -9.26 5.22
N LEU A 40 8.95 -9.68 4.67
CA LEU A 40 8.81 -10.93 3.93
C LEU A 40 9.65 -10.93 2.64
N GLN A 41 9.78 -9.78 1.98
CA GLN A 41 10.60 -9.65 0.76
C GLN A 41 12.06 -10.02 1.03
N GLN A 42 12.70 -9.47 2.07
CA GLN A 42 14.10 -9.76 2.37
C GLN A 42 14.29 -11.23 2.79
N LYS A 43 13.38 -11.77 3.62
CA LYS A 43 13.41 -13.15 4.11
C LYS A 43 13.27 -14.16 2.98
N CYS A 44 12.20 -14.07 2.19
CA CYS A 44 11.95 -14.99 1.09
C CYS A 44 13.02 -14.88 -0.01
N MET A 45 13.64 -13.71 -0.23
CA MET A 45 14.78 -13.59 -1.14
C MET A 45 16.03 -14.31 -0.62
N ARG A 46 16.36 -14.21 0.68
CA ARG A 46 17.46 -15.00 1.27
C ARG A 46 17.20 -16.50 1.17
N GLU A 47 15.99 -16.94 1.52
CA GLU A 47 15.56 -18.34 1.45
C GLU A 47 15.58 -18.88 0.02
N ALA A 48 15.25 -18.06 -0.98
CA ALA A 48 15.32 -18.40 -2.41
C ALA A 48 16.74 -18.33 -3.01
N GLY A 49 17.77 -18.10 -2.18
CA GLY A 49 19.18 -18.10 -2.57
C GLY A 49 19.61 -16.85 -3.34
N PHE A 50 19.09 -15.66 -3.01
CA PHE A 50 19.61 -14.39 -3.53
C PHE A 50 20.73 -13.83 -2.62
N GLU A 51 21.75 -13.31 -3.28
CA GLU A 51 22.89 -12.59 -2.71
C GLU A 51 22.76 -11.08 -2.99
N ASP A 52 23.53 -10.28 -2.24
CA ASP A 52 23.61 -8.81 -2.33
C ASP A 52 22.26 -8.08 -2.29
N ILE A 53 21.29 -8.66 -1.56
CA ILE A 53 19.90 -8.16 -1.48
C ILE A 53 19.88 -6.74 -0.90
N GLN A 54 19.48 -5.78 -1.73
CA GLN A 54 19.15 -4.43 -1.36
C GLN A 54 17.65 -4.30 -1.10
N ILE A 55 17.27 -3.64 -0.01
CA ILE A 55 15.90 -3.24 0.27
C ILE A 55 15.81 -1.73 0.11
N ALA A 56 15.12 -1.30 -0.93
CA ALA A 56 14.93 0.09 -1.29
C ALA A 56 13.49 0.52 -0.98
N ASP A 57 13.34 0.89 0.29
CA ASP A 57 12.30 1.74 0.83
C ASP A 57 12.66 3.22 0.40
N TYR A 58 11.75 4.11 -0.09
CA TYR A 58 12.06 5.49 -0.59
C TYR A 58 11.16 6.69 -0.09
N LYS A 59 11.43 7.30 1.07
CA LYS A 59 10.56 8.21 1.84
C LYS A 59 10.32 9.54 1.13
N VAL A 60 9.26 10.23 1.55
CA VAL A 60 8.83 11.53 0.99
C VAL A 60 10.04 12.43 0.80
N ARG A 61 10.43 12.65 -0.46
CA ARG A 61 11.40 13.68 -0.79
C ARG A 61 10.77 15.02 -0.48
N THR A 62 11.36 15.75 0.46
CA THR A 62 11.27 17.20 0.44
C THR A 62 12.17 17.75 -0.66
N GLN A 63 11.90 18.98 -1.10
CA GLN A 63 12.55 19.56 -2.28
C GLN A 63 14.07 19.75 -2.14
N SER A 64 14.59 19.63 -0.92
CA SER A 64 16.00 19.69 -0.51
C SER A 64 16.83 18.44 -0.88
N ASP A 65 16.20 17.28 -1.03
CA ASP A 65 16.88 15.99 -0.89
C ASP A 65 17.33 15.44 -2.25
N ILE A 66 18.04 16.27 -3.01
CA ILE A 66 18.44 16.01 -4.40
C ILE A 66 19.83 15.37 -4.51
N ASP A 67 20.74 15.71 -3.59
CA ASP A 67 22.16 15.38 -3.73
C ASP A 67 22.57 14.12 -2.92
N GLU A 68 23.09 13.14 -3.66
CA GLU A 68 24.04 12.10 -3.22
C GLU A 68 23.67 11.04 -2.14
N GLN A 69 22.41 10.58 -2.04
CA GLN A 69 22.18 9.15 -1.71
C GLN A 69 20.86 8.56 -2.23
N TRP A 70 20.96 7.62 -3.18
CA TRP A 70 19.82 7.09 -3.95
C TRP A 70 19.13 5.83 -3.38
N LEU A 71 19.51 5.36 -2.19
CA LEU A 71 19.31 3.95 -1.80
C LEU A 71 18.35 3.65 -0.62
N THR A 72 18.07 4.58 0.31
CA THR A 72 17.45 4.19 1.61
C THR A 72 16.53 5.25 2.22
N ALA A 73 15.22 4.98 2.34
CA ALA A 73 14.16 5.80 2.97
C ALA A 73 12.85 4.91 3.22
N VAL A 74 11.55 5.22 2.87
CA VAL A 74 10.31 4.33 2.71
C VAL A 74 9.20 4.86 1.74
N LEU A 75 8.87 4.21 0.59
CA LEU A 75 8.12 4.86 -0.53
C LEU A 75 6.63 5.06 -0.26
N GLN A 76 6.20 6.33 -0.22
CA GLN A 76 4.79 6.69 -0.21
C GLN A 76 4.27 6.85 -1.64
N ILE A 77 3.39 5.94 -2.06
CA ILE A 77 2.57 6.06 -3.26
C ILE A 77 1.28 6.78 -2.86
N PRO A 78 1.08 8.07 -3.18
CA PRO A 78 -0.12 8.80 -2.78
C PRO A 78 -1.36 8.24 -3.48
N ILE A 79 -2.53 8.49 -2.89
CA ILE A 79 -3.83 8.19 -3.49
C ILE A 79 -4.61 9.50 -3.61
N GLY A 80 -5.04 9.84 -4.82
CA GLY A 80 -5.76 11.08 -5.11
C GLY A 80 -4.86 12.28 -5.43
N GLY A 81 -5.49 13.43 -5.67
CA GLY A 81 -4.84 14.63 -6.21
C GLY A 81 -4.15 15.55 -5.17
N TRP A 82 -4.02 15.11 -3.92
CA TRP A 82 -3.54 15.95 -2.81
C TRP A 82 -2.06 16.41 -2.85
N PRO A 83 -1.10 15.69 -3.46
CA PRO A 83 0.31 16.11 -3.42
C PRO A 83 0.56 17.48 -4.05
N LYS A 84 1.50 18.26 -3.48
CA LYS A 84 1.92 19.56 -4.02
C LYS A 84 2.78 19.43 -5.27
N ASP A 85 3.68 18.45 -5.31
CA ASP A 85 4.47 18.14 -6.50
C ASP A 85 3.58 17.62 -7.64
N LYS A 86 3.90 18.02 -8.87
CA LYS A 86 3.16 17.67 -10.08
C LYS A 86 3.22 16.17 -10.37
N LYS A 87 4.39 15.54 -10.27
CA LYS A 87 4.57 14.11 -10.61
C LYS A 87 3.91 13.22 -9.57
N MET A 88 4.06 13.53 -8.29
CA MET A 88 3.38 12.79 -7.21
C MET A 88 1.85 12.96 -7.29
N ARG A 89 1.34 14.12 -7.69
CA ARG A 89 -0.10 14.32 -7.94
C ARG A 89 -0.61 13.46 -9.10
N GLU A 90 0.12 13.45 -10.22
CA GLU A 90 -0.18 12.64 -11.39
C GLU A 90 -0.20 11.13 -11.05
N ILE A 91 0.81 10.65 -10.31
CA ILE A 91 0.84 9.28 -9.75
C ILE A 91 -0.39 9.02 -8.88
N GLY A 92 -0.71 9.91 -7.93
CA GLY A 92 -1.85 9.74 -7.04
C GLY A 92 -3.20 9.73 -7.75
N GLN A 93 -3.34 10.50 -8.83
CA GLN A 93 -4.52 10.48 -9.70
C GLN A 93 -4.65 9.14 -10.46
N TYR A 94 -3.55 8.58 -10.97
CA TYR A 94 -3.57 7.25 -11.58
C TYR A 94 -3.90 6.13 -10.58
N VAL A 95 -3.36 6.19 -9.36
CA VAL A 95 -3.65 5.22 -8.30
C VAL A 95 -5.11 5.29 -7.86
N LEU A 96 -5.67 6.50 -7.71
CA LEU A 96 -7.10 6.68 -7.42
C LEU A 96 -7.96 6.13 -8.58
N ALA A 97 -7.61 6.42 -9.84
CA ALA A 97 -8.36 5.93 -10.99
C ALA A 97 -8.35 4.40 -11.10
N ALA A 98 -7.21 3.74 -10.80
CA ALA A 98 -7.11 2.28 -10.77
C ALA A 98 -7.95 1.66 -9.65
N LEU A 99 -7.95 2.25 -8.45
CA LEU A 99 -8.81 1.81 -7.34
C LEU A 99 -10.30 2.03 -7.63
N GLU A 100 -10.66 3.15 -8.25
CA GLU A 100 -12.06 3.49 -8.56
C GLU A 100 -12.72 2.56 -9.60
N GLN A 101 -11.92 1.94 -10.47
CA GLN A 101 -12.40 0.99 -11.48
C GLN A 101 -13.05 -0.25 -10.87
N ASP A 102 -12.48 -0.82 -9.79
CA ASP A 102 -13.01 -2.05 -9.19
C ASP A 102 -12.75 -2.21 -7.67
N PHE A 103 -13.20 -1.23 -6.88
CA PHE A 103 -13.24 -1.37 -5.41
C PHE A 103 -13.98 -2.63 -4.93
N GLU A 104 -15.02 -3.09 -5.64
CA GLU A 104 -15.77 -4.28 -5.23
C GLU A 104 -14.92 -5.53 -5.45
N GLY A 105 -14.25 -5.71 -6.59
CA GLY A 105 -13.36 -6.84 -6.85
C GLY A 105 -12.17 -6.94 -5.89
N TYR A 106 -11.53 -5.81 -5.52
CA TYR A 106 -10.45 -5.80 -4.53
C TYR A 106 -10.90 -6.27 -3.13
N VAL A 107 -12.14 -5.96 -2.73
CA VAL A 107 -12.66 -6.19 -1.37
C VAL A 107 -13.42 -7.52 -1.27
N LEU A 108 -14.20 -7.89 -2.31
CA LEU A 108 -15.24 -8.90 -2.23
C LEU A 108 -14.74 -10.28 -1.80
N TYR A 109 -13.60 -10.74 -2.32
CA TYR A 109 -13.05 -12.04 -1.92
C TYR A 109 -12.68 -12.05 -0.42
N MET A 110 -11.92 -11.04 0.03
CA MET A 110 -11.47 -10.95 1.42
C MET A 110 -12.66 -10.77 2.39
N ALA A 111 -13.54 -9.82 2.10
CA ALA A 111 -14.67 -9.49 2.95
C ALA A 111 -15.72 -10.62 3.00
N SER A 112 -16.15 -11.16 1.85
CA SER A 112 -17.22 -12.17 1.84
C SER A 112 -16.74 -13.58 2.20
N GLN A 113 -15.63 -14.06 1.63
CA GLN A 113 -15.22 -15.47 1.78
C GLN A 113 -14.43 -15.72 3.08
N LEU A 114 -13.70 -14.71 3.58
CA LEU A 114 -12.84 -14.86 4.75
C LEU A 114 -13.43 -14.17 5.99
N LEU A 115 -14.05 -13.01 5.84
CA LEU A 115 -14.63 -12.24 6.94
C LEU A 115 -16.17 -12.41 7.09
N GLY A 116 -16.82 -13.07 6.14
CA GLY A 116 -18.26 -13.41 6.22
C GLY A 116 -19.21 -12.24 5.96
N TRP A 117 -18.73 -11.11 5.43
CA TRP A 117 -19.55 -9.94 5.14
C TRP A 117 -20.58 -10.22 4.05
N SER A 118 -21.79 -9.68 4.22
CA SER A 118 -22.81 -9.68 3.18
C SER A 118 -22.42 -8.78 2.00
N MET A 119 -23.02 -9.06 0.84
CA MET A 119 -22.91 -8.20 -0.35
C MET A 119 -23.43 -6.77 -0.12
N GLN A 120 -24.26 -6.54 0.90
CA GLN A 120 -24.72 -5.21 1.29
C GLN A 120 -23.65 -4.44 2.06
N GLU A 121 -23.00 -5.08 3.04
CA GLU A 121 -21.90 -4.48 3.82
C GLU A 121 -20.70 -4.13 2.93
N VAL A 122 -20.32 -5.03 2.01
CA VAL A 122 -19.26 -4.75 1.01
C VAL A 122 -19.59 -3.50 0.19
N LYS A 123 -20.85 -3.35 -0.27
CA LYS A 123 -21.26 -2.19 -1.07
C LYS A 123 -21.32 -0.89 -0.27
N VAL A 124 -21.77 -0.94 0.99
CA VAL A 124 -21.72 0.22 1.90
C VAL A 124 -20.27 0.65 2.14
N TYR A 125 -19.37 -0.30 2.39
CA TYR A 125 -17.94 -0.05 2.56
C TYR A 125 -17.30 0.57 1.30
N CYS A 126 -17.49 -0.04 0.12
CA CYS A 126 -16.96 0.50 -1.14
C CYS A 126 -17.54 1.89 -1.49
N ALA A 127 -18.74 2.23 -1.02
CA ALA A 127 -19.30 3.58 -1.15
C ALA A 127 -18.64 4.58 -0.18
N GLN A 128 -18.39 4.19 1.07
CA GLN A 128 -17.68 5.00 2.07
C GLN A 128 -16.22 5.27 1.66
N LEU A 129 -15.49 4.22 1.28
CA LEU A 129 -14.11 4.30 0.81
C LEU A 129 -13.96 5.20 -0.42
N ARG A 130 -14.84 5.06 -1.42
CA ARG A 130 -14.85 5.93 -2.62
C ARG A 130 -15.13 7.39 -2.27
N ARG A 131 -15.98 7.66 -1.27
CA ARG A 131 -16.23 9.03 -0.77
C ARG A 131 -15.00 9.62 -0.07
N GLU A 132 -14.32 8.82 0.74
CA GLU A 132 -13.12 9.24 1.48
C GLU A 132 -11.91 9.48 0.57
N LEU A 133 -11.63 8.57 -0.38
CA LEU A 133 -10.51 8.71 -1.31
C LEU A 133 -10.69 9.84 -2.35
N ARG A 134 -11.92 10.31 -2.56
CA ARG A 134 -12.23 11.51 -3.35
C ARG A 134 -12.13 12.82 -2.55
N SER A 135 -11.98 12.76 -1.22
CA SER A 135 -11.86 13.95 -0.39
C SER A 135 -10.47 14.55 -0.48
N THR A 136 -10.36 15.80 -0.95
CA THR A 136 -9.09 16.55 -0.94
C THR A 136 -8.66 17.02 0.45
N ALA A 137 -9.45 16.72 1.50
CA ALA A 137 -9.04 16.92 2.89
C ALA A 137 -8.29 15.71 3.47
N ASN A 138 -8.23 14.59 2.73
CA ASN A 138 -7.52 13.39 3.15
C ASN A 138 -6.19 13.31 2.38
N HIS A 139 -5.11 12.90 3.06
CA HIS A 139 -3.77 12.74 2.49
C HIS A 139 -3.27 11.28 2.50
N PRO A 140 -4.04 10.30 1.98
CA PRO A 140 -3.68 8.89 2.04
C PRO A 140 -2.54 8.52 1.06
N PHE A 141 -1.73 7.57 1.47
CA PHE A 141 -0.73 6.88 0.66
C PHE A 141 -0.68 5.37 0.97
N PHE A 142 -0.10 4.59 0.05
CA PHE A 142 0.42 3.26 0.34
C PHE A 142 1.92 3.30 0.59
N ARG A 143 2.41 2.58 1.61
CA ARG A 143 3.84 2.22 1.69
C ARG A 143 4.20 1.19 0.62
N TYR A 144 5.32 1.40 -0.05
CA TYR A 144 5.90 0.53 -1.08
C TYR A 144 7.39 0.28 -0.78
N ARG A 145 7.79 -0.98 -0.92
CA ARG A 145 9.16 -1.48 -0.75
C ARG A 145 9.60 -2.16 -2.04
N ALA A 146 10.68 -1.67 -2.64
CA ALA A 146 11.40 -2.43 -3.65
C ALA A 146 12.43 -3.34 -2.98
N ALA A 147 12.59 -4.56 -3.49
CA ALA A 147 13.60 -5.51 -3.04
C ALA A 147 14.25 -6.12 -4.28
N TYR A 148 15.57 -6.07 -4.35
CA TYR A 148 16.33 -6.59 -5.50
C TYR A 148 17.68 -7.14 -5.04
N GLY A 149 18.20 -8.11 -5.80
CA GLY A 149 19.44 -8.82 -5.52
C GLY A 149 19.75 -9.75 -6.68
N ARG A 150 20.92 -10.38 -6.67
CA ARG A 150 21.34 -11.33 -7.71
C ARG A 150 21.26 -12.76 -7.19
N LYS A 151 21.09 -13.75 -8.05
CA LYS A 151 21.46 -15.13 -7.68
C LYS A 151 22.98 -15.31 -7.79
N PRO A 152 23.59 -16.24 -7.03
CA PRO A 152 24.95 -16.67 -7.33
C PRO A 152 25.02 -17.19 -8.76
N GLN A 153 26.15 -16.95 -9.43
CA GLN A 153 26.43 -17.62 -10.69
C GLN A 153 26.73 -19.08 -10.38
N ALA A 154 26.11 -20.02 -11.10
CA ALA A 154 26.43 -21.43 -10.97
C ALA A 154 27.89 -21.65 -11.35
N SER A 155 28.64 -22.35 -10.48
CA SER A 155 30.02 -22.78 -10.69
C SER A 155 30.08 -24.15 -11.35
#